data_AF-A0A947WBL8-F1
#
_entry.id   AF-A0A947WBL8-F1
#
_cell.length_a   1.000
_cell.length_b   1.000
_cell.length_c   1.000
_cell.angle_alpha   90.00
_cell.angle_beta   90.00
_cell.angle_gamma   90.00
#
_symmetry.space_group_name_H-M   'P 1'
#
loop_
_entity.id
_entity.type
_entity.pdbx_description
1 polymer ?
#
loop_
_entity_poly.entity_id
_entity_poly.type
_entity_poly.pdbx_seq_one_letter_code
_entity_poly.pdbx_strand_id
1 'polypeptide(L)'
;MFRRVVYQYYTNVNYLTCEQCLALHGLIRRKPEAFPRIDHDCASSILPILRKELRQSREKSRRMRLRAQGELARRSLFERALSILPIEPDESLELLARAASIDLYIPDIERLVQTHDGFLRSHPDLRDRLRRQWLKAYSDKFGWRRYELLPEVMRLQREKAGLARIQELLG
;
A
#
# COMPACT_ATOMS: atom_id res chain seq x y z
N MET A 1 3.45 12.44 -40.63
CA MET A 1 4.21 11.40 -39.90
C MET A 1 3.48 11.09 -38.58
N PHE A 2 2.66 10.05 -38.53
CA PHE A 2 1.87 9.75 -37.33
C PHE A 2 2.79 9.41 -36.16
N ARG A 3 2.80 10.26 -35.12
CA ARG A 3 3.48 9.95 -33.85
C ARG A 3 2.82 8.69 -33.30
N ARG A 4 3.54 7.55 -33.35
CA ARG A 4 3.05 6.30 -32.77
C ARG A 4 2.99 6.50 -31.25
N VAL A 5 1.78 6.46 -30.70
CA VAL A 5 1.49 6.51 -29.26
C VAL A 5 1.26 5.09 -28.78
N VAL A 6 1.68 4.79 -27.56
CA VAL A 6 1.25 3.60 -26.81
C VAL A 6 0.58 4.07 -25.52
N TYR A 7 -0.10 3.17 -24.83
CA TYR A 7 -0.94 3.51 -23.69
C TYR A 7 -0.54 2.68 -22.48
N GLN A 8 -0.53 3.28 -21.30
CA GLN A 8 -0.23 2.62 -20.03
C GLN A 8 -1.41 2.73 -19.08
N TYR A 9 -1.76 1.61 -18.43
CA TYR A 9 -2.75 1.60 -17.38
C TYR A 9 -2.14 2.15 -16.08
N TYR A 10 -2.83 3.11 -15.48
CA TYR A 10 -2.46 3.75 -14.23
C TYR A 10 -3.59 3.63 -13.22
N THR A 11 -3.23 3.43 -11.96
CA THR A 11 -4.11 3.48 -10.80
C THR A 11 -3.25 3.78 -9.58
N ASN A 12 -3.86 4.23 -8.49
CA ASN A 12 -3.12 4.42 -7.24
C ASN A 12 -2.84 3.06 -6.60
N VAL A 13 -1.65 2.86 -6.04
CA VAL A 13 -1.33 1.65 -5.25
C VAL A 13 -1.54 1.99 -3.78
N ASN A 14 -2.70 1.59 -3.24
CA ASN A 14 -3.08 1.77 -1.84
C ASN A 14 -4.06 0.68 -1.41
N TYR A 15 -4.47 0.69 -0.14
CA TYR A 15 -5.37 -0.31 0.45
C TYR A 15 -6.81 -0.33 -0.12
N LEU A 16 -7.27 0.72 -0.81
CA LEU A 16 -8.61 0.78 -1.42
C LEU A 16 -8.65 0.25 -2.85
N THR A 17 -7.53 0.23 -3.56
CA THR A 17 -7.50 -0.20 -4.96
C THR A 17 -7.78 -1.69 -5.08
N CYS A 18 -8.74 -2.08 -5.92
CA CYS A 18 -9.06 -3.50 -6.10
C CYS A 18 -7.90 -4.27 -6.76
N GLU A 19 -7.87 -5.59 -6.55
CA GLU A 19 -6.82 -6.46 -7.07
C GLU A 19 -6.74 -6.45 -8.61
N GLN A 20 -7.89 -6.34 -9.28
CA GLN A 20 -7.95 -6.27 -10.74
C GLN A 20 -7.23 -5.01 -11.27
N CYS A 21 -7.46 -3.85 -10.65
CA CYS A 21 -6.77 -2.62 -11.00
C CYS A 21 -5.26 -2.70 -10.71
N LEU A 22 -4.87 -3.31 -9.59
CA LEU A 22 -3.46 -3.55 -9.24
C LEU A 22 -2.77 -4.47 -10.26
N ALA A 23 -3.46 -5.52 -10.73
CA ALA A 23 -2.94 -6.44 -11.75
C ALA A 23 -2.67 -5.77 -13.11
N LEU A 24 -3.44 -4.73 -13.44
CA LEU A 24 -3.25 -3.94 -14.66
C LEU A 24 -2.22 -2.81 -14.49
N HIS A 25 -1.91 -2.40 -13.26
CA HIS A 25 -1.06 -1.24 -13.00
C HIS A 25 0.31 -1.33 -13.70
N GLY A 26 0.60 -0.38 -14.59
CA GLY A 26 1.83 -0.34 -15.38
C GLY A 26 1.81 -1.19 -16.65
N LEU A 27 0.70 -1.87 -16.98
CA LEU A 27 0.55 -2.59 -18.25
C LEU A 27 0.56 -1.62 -19.43
N ILE A 28 1.31 -1.94 -20.49
CA ILE A 28 1.39 -1.14 -21.72
C ILE A 28 0.68 -1.87 -22.88
N ARG A 29 -0.18 -1.16 -23.61
CA ARG A 29 -0.86 -1.63 -24.82
C ARG A 29 -0.70 -0.63 -25.97
N ARG A 30 -0.92 -1.09 -27.21
CA ARG A 30 -0.86 -0.25 -28.42
C ARG A 30 -2.13 0.58 -28.66
N LYS A 31 -3.25 0.11 -28.12
CA LYS A 31 -4.58 0.70 -28.26
C LYS A 31 -5.23 0.81 -26.88
N PRO A 32 -5.94 1.90 -26.56
CA PRO A 32 -6.58 2.06 -25.26
C PRO A 32 -7.77 1.09 -25.08
N GLU A 33 -8.44 0.69 -26.15
CA GLU A 33 -9.58 -0.24 -26.10
C GLU A 33 -9.14 -1.69 -25.80
N ALA A 34 -7.83 -1.97 -25.79
CA ALA A 34 -7.29 -3.28 -25.44
C ALA A 34 -7.13 -3.49 -23.92
N PHE A 35 -7.45 -2.48 -23.10
CA PHE A 35 -7.55 -2.65 -21.65
C PHE A 35 -8.95 -3.15 -21.29
N PRO A 36 -9.07 -4.08 -20.33
CA PRO A 36 -10.38 -4.51 -19.86
C PRO A 36 -11.11 -3.34 -19.21
N ARG A 37 -12.44 -3.32 -19.34
CA ARG A 37 -13.29 -2.43 -18.56
C ARG A 37 -13.46 -3.07 -17.19
N ILE A 38 -13.10 -2.33 -16.15
CA ILE A 38 -13.27 -2.76 -14.77
C ILE A 38 -14.45 -1.97 -14.20
N ASP A 39 -15.50 -2.68 -13.78
CA ASP A 39 -16.68 -2.09 -13.16
C ASP A 39 -16.47 -1.91 -11.64
N HIS A 40 -15.42 -1.17 -11.30
CA HIS A 40 -15.10 -0.78 -9.93
C HIS A 40 -14.80 0.71 -9.87
N ASP A 41 -15.20 1.36 -8.79
CA ASP A 41 -15.00 2.81 -8.56
C ASP A 41 -13.54 3.16 -8.18
N CYS A 42 -12.57 2.39 -8.69
CA CYS A 42 -11.16 2.63 -8.48
C CYS A 42 -10.71 3.78 -9.38
N ALA A 43 -10.04 4.77 -8.79
CA ALA A 43 -9.37 5.83 -9.55
C ALA A 43 -8.30 5.21 -10.46
N SER A 44 -8.62 5.10 -11.75
CA SER A 44 -7.77 4.52 -12.78
C SER A 44 -7.80 5.37 -14.05
N SER A 45 -6.75 5.29 -14.85
CA SER A 45 -6.60 6.10 -16.06
C SER A 45 -5.74 5.39 -17.08
N ILE A 46 -6.01 5.62 -18.36
CA ILE A 46 -5.19 5.14 -19.47
C ILE A 46 -4.35 6.32 -19.96
N LEU A 47 -3.04 6.27 -19.71
CA LEU A 47 -2.12 7.37 -20.00
C LEU A 47 -1.45 7.17 -21.36
N PRO A 48 -1.51 8.15 -22.27
CA PRO A 48 -0.76 8.10 -23.52
C PRO A 48 0.74 8.30 -23.28
N ILE A 49 1.56 7.55 -24.02
CA ILE A 49 3.03 7.61 -23.99
C ILE A 49 3.54 7.77 -25.41
N LEU A 50 4.41 8.76 -25.63
CA LEU A 50 5.06 8.92 -26.92
C LEU A 50 6.09 7.81 -27.12
N ARG A 51 6.20 7.24 -28.33
CA ARG A 51 7.14 6.13 -28.59
C ARG A 51 8.61 6.47 -28.25
N LYS A 52 9.00 7.75 -28.32
CA LYS A 52 10.34 8.21 -27.91
C LYS A 52 10.62 7.99 -26.41
N GLU A 53 9.58 7.98 -25.58
CA GLU A 53 9.65 7.77 -24.12
C GLU A 53 9.48 6.29 -23.74
N LEU A 54 9.29 5.38 -24.71
CA LEU A 54 8.93 3.99 -24.45
C LEU A 54 9.95 3.26 -23.58
N ARG A 55 11.25 3.52 -23.76
CA ARG A 55 12.31 2.88 -22.96
C ARG A 55 12.18 3.27 -21.48
N GLN A 56 12.09 4.57 -21.19
CA GLN A 56 11.89 5.09 -19.84
C GLN A 56 10.57 4.62 -19.22
N SER A 57 9.51 4.60 -20.04
CA SER A 57 8.19 4.14 -19.60
C SER A 57 8.17 2.65 -19.25
N ARG A 58 8.93 1.79 -19.96
CA ARG A 58 9.07 0.37 -19.60
C ARG A 58 9.72 0.16 -18.24
N GLU A 59 10.73 0.95 -17.91
CA GLU A 59 11.35 0.90 -16.59
C GLU A 59 10.39 1.37 -15.50
N LYS A 60 9.69 2.50 -15.73
CA LYS A 60 8.61 2.98 -14.86
C LYS A 60 7.54 1.90 -14.66
N SER A 61 7.12 1.23 -15.74
CA SER A 61 6.15 0.13 -15.73
C SER A 61 6.58 -1.05 -14.88
N ARG A 62 7.88 -1.38 -14.86
CA ARG A 62 8.40 -2.45 -14.01
C ARG A 62 8.27 -2.06 -12.54
N ARG A 63 8.63 -0.82 -12.19
CA ARG A 63 8.54 -0.29 -10.81
C ARG A 63 7.09 -0.18 -10.33
N MET A 64 6.19 0.24 -11.22
CA MET A 64 4.74 0.23 -10.99
C MET A 64 4.24 -1.17 -10.65
N ARG A 65 4.54 -2.16 -11.49
CA ARG A 65 4.12 -3.56 -11.25
C ARG A 65 4.67 -4.12 -9.94
N LEU A 66 5.95 -3.85 -9.63
CA LEU A 66 6.55 -4.27 -8.36
C LEU A 66 5.83 -3.65 -7.15
N ARG A 67 5.43 -2.38 -7.22
CA ARG A 67 4.64 -1.74 -6.16
C ARG A 67 3.26 -2.39 -6.00
N ALA A 68 2.57 -2.66 -7.10
CA ALA A 68 1.26 -3.31 -7.06
C ALA A 68 1.34 -4.74 -6.48
N GLN A 69 2.34 -5.51 -6.88
CA GLN A 69 2.62 -6.83 -6.30
C GLN A 69 2.97 -6.74 -4.81
N GLY A 70 3.75 -5.74 -4.41
CA GLY A 70 4.03 -5.44 -3.01
C GLY A 70 2.75 -5.22 -2.21
N GLU A 71 1.83 -4.39 -2.69
CA GLU A 71 0.55 -4.14 -2.01
C GLU A 71 -0.30 -5.42 -1.87
N LEU A 72 -0.37 -6.27 -2.90
CA LEU A 72 -1.07 -7.56 -2.79
C LEU A 72 -0.42 -8.47 -1.75
N ALA A 73 0.91 -8.55 -1.74
CA ALA A 73 1.65 -9.33 -0.74
C ALA A 73 1.44 -8.78 0.68
N ARG A 74 1.46 -7.46 0.84
CA ARG A 74 1.18 -6.77 2.11
C ARG A 74 -0.20 -7.16 2.64
N ARG A 75 -1.24 -7.10 1.80
CA ARG A 75 -2.60 -7.51 2.17
C ARG A 75 -2.64 -8.96 2.62
N SER A 76 -2.04 -9.87 1.85
CA SER A 76 -1.98 -11.29 2.21
C SER A 76 -1.30 -11.54 3.57
N LEU A 77 -0.17 -10.88 3.83
CA LEU A 77 0.52 -10.93 5.12
C LEU A 77 -0.36 -10.41 6.25
N PHE A 78 -1.04 -9.29 6.01
CA PHE A 78 -1.89 -8.65 7.00
C PHE A 78 -3.14 -9.47 7.34
N GLU A 79 -3.83 -10.04 6.34
CA GLU A 79 -4.97 -10.94 6.56
C GLU A 79 -4.56 -12.19 7.34
N ARG A 80 -3.42 -12.79 6.97
CA ARG A 80 -2.91 -13.95 7.70
C ARG A 80 -2.54 -13.61 9.15
N ALA A 81 -1.96 -12.44 9.39
CA ALA A 81 -1.65 -12.02 10.74
C ALA A 81 -2.92 -11.87 11.60
N LEU A 82 -3.96 -11.23 11.07
CA LEU A 82 -5.23 -11.11 11.79
C LEU A 82 -5.84 -12.47 12.13
N SER A 83 -5.82 -13.42 11.20
CA SER A 83 -6.43 -14.73 11.46
C SER A 83 -5.70 -15.52 12.55
N ILE A 84 -4.39 -15.37 12.69
CA ILE A 84 -3.59 -16.14 13.65
C ILE A 84 -3.28 -15.38 14.95
N LEU A 85 -3.52 -14.06 15.05
CA LEU A 85 -3.13 -13.24 16.21
C LEU A 85 -3.53 -13.84 17.57
N PRO A 86 -4.76 -14.37 17.76
CA PRO A 86 -5.16 -14.94 19.05
C PRO A 86 -4.54 -16.31 19.36
N ILE A 87 -3.98 -17.00 18.34
CA ILE A 87 -3.49 -18.38 18.43
C ILE A 87 -1.96 -18.37 18.53
N GLU A 88 -1.30 -17.61 17.65
CA GLU A 88 0.15 -17.52 17.50
C GLU A 88 0.60 -16.05 17.48
N PRO A 89 0.61 -15.36 18.65
CA PRO A 89 0.84 -13.93 18.70
C PRO A 89 2.21 -13.49 18.17
N ASP A 90 3.26 -14.29 18.42
CA ASP A 90 4.61 -13.98 17.96
C ASP A 90 4.74 -14.12 16.43
N GLU A 91 4.19 -15.17 15.81
CA GLU A 91 4.17 -15.28 14.34
C GLU A 91 3.34 -14.16 13.73
N SER A 92 2.20 -13.81 14.33
CA SER A 92 1.39 -12.68 13.87
C SER A 92 2.19 -11.37 13.89
N LEU A 93 2.95 -11.09 14.95
CA LEU A 93 3.80 -9.90 15.02
C LEU A 93 4.83 -9.83 13.89
N GLU A 94 5.45 -10.96 13.55
CA GLU A 94 6.39 -11.06 12.44
C GLU A 94 5.71 -10.81 11.09
N LEU A 95 4.53 -11.38 10.86
CA LEU A 95 3.74 -11.12 9.64
C LEU A 95 3.35 -9.65 9.53
N LEU A 96 2.93 -9.02 10.63
CA LEU A 96 2.62 -7.58 10.69
C LEU A 96 3.87 -6.73 10.46
N ALA A 97 5.04 -7.15 10.93
CA ALA A 97 6.31 -6.46 10.68
C ALA A 97 6.67 -6.50 9.18
N ARG A 98 6.49 -7.67 8.56
CA ARG A 98 6.71 -7.87 7.13
C ARG A 98 5.71 -7.11 6.27
N ALA A 99 4.45 -7.02 6.69
CA ALA A 99 3.46 -6.18 6.01
C ALA A 99 3.87 -4.70 6.12
N ALA A 100 4.17 -4.22 7.33
CA ALA A 100 4.52 -2.82 7.59
C ALA A 100 5.81 -2.37 6.87
N SER A 101 6.73 -3.29 6.53
CA SER A 101 7.94 -2.98 5.75
C SER A 101 7.65 -2.75 4.26
N ILE A 102 6.46 -3.11 3.78
CA ILE A 102 6.00 -2.83 2.41
C ILE A 102 5.25 -1.49 2.36
N ASP A 103 4.22 -1.33 3.20
CA ASP A 103 3.54 -0.07 3.52
C ASP A 103 2.71 -0.29 4.81
N LEU A 104 2.29 0.79 5.45
CA LEU A 104 1.50 0.74 6.67
C LEU A 104 0.40 1.80 6.63
N TYR A 105 -0.85 1.39 6.66
CA TYR A 105 -2.00 2.29 6.60
C TYR A 105 -2.72 2.37 7.95
N ILE A 106 -3.14 3.57 8.34
CA ILE A 106 -3.94 3.77 9.56
C ILE A 106 -5.22 2.90 9.57
N PRO A 107 -5.97 2.79 8.45
CA PRO A 107 -7.14 1.90 8.42
C PRO A 107 -6.85 0.42 8.70
N ASP A 108 -5.65 -0.07 8.37
CA ASP A 108 -5.27 -1.45 8.73
C ASP A 108 -5.11 -1.57 10.25
N ILE A 109 -4.44 -0.60 10.89
CA ILE A 109 -4.25 -0.53 12.35
C ILE A 109 -5.61 -0.46 13.05
N GLU A 110 -6.51 0.39 12.56
CA GLU A 110 -7.88 0.49 13.06
C GLU A 110 -8.62 -0.83 12.95
N ARG A 111 -8.54 -1.50 11.80
CA ARG A 111 -9.18 -2.80 11.58
C ARG A 111 -8.62 -3.86 12.53
N LEU A 112 -7.30 -3.89 12.76
CA LEU A 112 -6.69 -4.85 13.70
C LEU A 112 -7.23 -4.63 15.12
N VAL A 113 -7.23 -3.38 15.58
CA VAL A 113 -7.72 -3.04 16.93
C VAL A 113 -9.20 -3.37 17.06
N GLN A 114 -10.02 -3.04 16.06
CA GLN A 114 -11.44 -3.37 16.07
C GLN A 114 -11.70 -4.89 16.09
N THR A 115 -10.95 -5.66 15.30
CA THR A 115 -11.13 -7.11 15.19
C THR A 115 -10.70 -7.85 16.46
N HIS A 116 -9.67 -7.35 17.16
CA HIS A 116 -9.06 -8.03 18.29
C HIS A 116 -9.04 -7.22 19.59
N ASP A 117 -9.91 -6.22 19.76
CA ASP A 117 -9.90 -5.29 20.91
C ASP A 117 -9.87 -6.05 22.25
N GLY A 118 -10.78 -7.00 22.43
CA GLY A 118 -10.85 -7.80 23.66
C GLY A 118 -9.57 -8.59 23.95
N PHE A 119 -8.96 -9.18 22.91
CA PHE A 119 -7.71 -9.92 23.02
C PHE A 119 -6.52 -9.00 23.34
N LEU A 120 -6.44 -7.84 22.67
CA LEU A 120 -5.36 -6.87 22.89
C LEU A 120 -5.44 -6.22 24.28
N ARG A 121 -6.65 -6.01 24.81
CA ARG A 121 -6.84 -5.48 26.17
C ARG A 121 -6.40 -6.48 27.25
N SER A 122 -6.58 -7.78 27.03
CA SER A 122 -6.10 -8.80 27.96
C SER A 122 -4.60 -9.10 27.84
N HIS A 123 -3.94 -8.59 26.79
CA HIS A 123 -2.50 -8.79 26.53
C HIS A 123 -1.77 -7.44 26.34
N PRO A 124 -1.61 -6.64 27.41
CA PRO A 124 -1.00 -5.30 27.32
C PRO A 124 0.43 -5.30 26.78
N ASP A 125 1.23 -6.33 27.08
CA ASP A 125 2.60 -6.46 26.56
C ASP A 125 2.62 -6.64 25.04
N LEU A 126 1.68 -7.42 24.50
CA LEU A 126 1.53 -7.59 23.05
C LEU A 126 1.10 -6.29 22.37
N ARG A 127 0.12 -5.60 22.97
CA ARG A 127 -0.35 -4.28 22.52
C ARG A 127 0.81 -3.27 22.48
N ASP A 128 1.67 -3.25 23.49
CA ASP A 128 2.83 -2.37 23.56
C ASP A 128 3.92 -2.74 22.54
N ARG A 129 4.15 -4.03 22.28
CA ARG A 129 5.01 -4.50 21.19
C ARG A 129 4.51 -4.03 19.82
N LEU A 130 3.21 -4.20 19.53
CA LEU A 130 2.57 -3.69 18.32
C LEU A 130 2.74 -2.18 18.17
N ARG A 131 2.47 -1.44 19.25
CA ARG A 131 2.60 0.03 19.29
C ARG A 131 4.00 0.48 18.90
N ARG A 132 5.03 -0.05 19.56
CA ARG A 132 6.44 0.30 19.27
C ARG A 132 6.81 -0.03 17.83
N GLN A 133 6.43 -1.22 17.35
CA GLN A 133 6.73 -1.67 16.00
C GLN A 133 6.11 -0.75 14.94
N TRP A 134 4.84 -0.40 15.10
CA TRP A 134 4.12 0.43 14.12
C TRP A 134 4.46 1.90 14.19
N LEU A 135 4.74 2.46 15.38
CA LEU A 135 5.26 3.84 15.47
C LEU A 135 6.56 3.99 14.68
N LYS A 136 7.49 3.04 14.86
CA LYS A 136 8.75 3.00 14.11
C LYS A 136 8.49 2.85 12.61
N ALA A 137 7.76 1.81 12.20
CA ALA A 137 7.51 1.55 10.79
C ALA A 137 6.75 2.70 10.09
N TYR A 138 5.80 3.34 10.78
CA TYR A 138 5.03 4.45 10.24
C TYR A 138 5.90 5.69 10.04
N SER A 139 6.80 6.01 10.97
CA SER A 139 7.75 7.11 10.78
C SER A 139 8.75 6.80 9.65
N ASP A 140 9.34 5.59 9.65
CA ASP A 140 10.29 5.15 8.63
C ASP A 140 9.71 5.28 7.20
N LYS A 141 8.41 5.01 7.02
CA LYS A 141 7.74 5.06 5.70
C LYS A 141 7.75 6.45 5.04
N PHE A 142 7.94 7.51 5.81
CA PHE A 142 8.05 8.87 5.28
C PHE A 142 9.46 9.21 4.79
N GLY A 143 10.48 8.42 5.17
CA GLY A 143 11.84 8.51 4.64
C GLY A 143 12.06 7.75 3.32
N TRP A 144 11.12 6.89 2.91
CA TRP A 144 11.27 6.07 1.69
C TRP A 144 11.19 6.90 0.41
N ARG A 145 12.00 6.53 -0.59
CA ARG A 145 11.92 7.14 -1.94
C ARG A 145 10.55 6.87 -2.56
N ARG A 146 9.79 7.93 -2.82
CA ARG A 146 8.49 7.89 -3.53
C ARG A 146 8.63 8.49 -4.93
N TYR A 147 7.87 7.96 -5.89
CA TYR A 147 7.81 8.53 -7.24
C TYR A 147 7.02 9.84 -7.29
N GLU A 148 6.12 10.04 -6.32
CA GLU A 148 5.38 11.28 -6.11
C GLU A 148 5.86 11.90 -4.79
N LEU A 149 6.34 13.14 -4.87
CA LEU A 149 6.78 13.91 -3.71
C LEU A 149 5.61 14.74 -3.22
N LEU A 150 5.20 14.52 -1.97
CA LEU A 150 4.32 15.44 -1.28
C LEU A 150 5.14 16.66 -0.83
N PRO A 151 4.55 17.88 -0.80
CA PRO A 151 5.16 19.01 -0.13
C PRO A 151 5.57 18.64 1.30
N GLU A 152 6.75 19.09 1.73
CA GLU A 152 7.34 18.69 3.01
C GLU A 152 6.43 18.95 4.21
N VAL A 153 5.76 20.11 4.24
CA VAL A 153 4.81 20.48 5.29
C VAL A 153 3.66 19.48 5.38
N MET A 154 3.10 19.06 4.24
CA MET A 154 2.03 18.06 4.20
C MET A 154 2.52 16.67 4.63
N ARG A 155 3.76 16.32 4.28
CA ARG A 155 4.41 15.07 4.70
C ARG A 155 4.49 15.02 6.23
N LEU A 156 5.03 16.07 6.85
CA LEU A 156 5.19 16.18 8.30
C LEU A 156 3.84 16.19 9.03
N GLN A 157 2.83 16.87 8.50
CA GLN A 157 1.48 16.87 9.08
C GLN A 157 0.86 15.47 9.06
N ARG A 158 0.96 14.74 7.93
CA ARG A 158 0.45 13.37 7.80
C ARG A 158 1.18 12.39 8.71
N GLU A 159 2.50 12.57 8.86
CA GLU A 159 3.30 11.79 9.79
C GLU A 159 2.83 12.00 11.23
N LYS A 160 2.78 13.25 11.70
CA LYS A 160 2.31 13.59 13.06
C LYS A 160 0.90 13.07 13.34
N ALA A 161 -0.04 13.29 12.42
CA ALA A 161 -1.42 12.84 12.59
C ALA A 161 -1.52 11.31 12.68
N GLY A 162 -0.78 10.59 11.84
CA GLY A 162 -0.78 9.12 11.90
C GLY A 162 -0.10 8.58 13.15
N LEU A 163 1.02 9.16 13.60
CA LEU A 163 1.67 8.76 14.85
C LEU A 163 0.75 8.99 16.07
N ALA A 164 0.06 10.13 16.12
CA ALA A 164 -0.93 10.40 17.16
C ALA A 164 -2.06 9.37 17.14
N ARG A 165 -2.56 9.01 15.96
CA ARG A 165 -3.62 8.00 15.81
C ARG A 165 -3.16 6.60 16.24
N ILE A 166 -1.93 6.21 15.91
CA ILE A 166 -1.36 4.93 16.39
C ILE A 166 -1.27 4.92 17.92
N GLN A 167 -0.83 6.03 18.50
CA GLN A 167 -0.75 6.17 19.95
C GLN A 167 -2.14 6.13 20.61
N GLU A 168 -3.17 6.69 19.98
CA GLU A 168 -4.55 6.60 20.49
C GLU A 168 -5.10 5.16 20.43
N LEU A 169 -4.83 4.44 19.33
CA LEU A 169 -5.38 3.11 19.09
C LEU A 169 -4.73 2.01 19.95
N LEU A 170 -3.42 2.16 20.26
CA LEU A 170 -2.64 1.13 20.93
C LEU A 170 -1.97 1.59 22.23
N GLY A 171 -2.04 2.87 22.57
CA GLY A 171 -1.49 3.42 23.81
C GLY A 171 -2.35 3.19 25.03
#